data_AF-A0AAU6Y0L7-F1
#
_entry.id   AF-A0AAU6Y0L7-F1
#
_cell.length_a   1.000
_cell.length_b   1.000
_cell.length_c   1.000
_cell.angle_alpha   90.00
_cell.angle_beta   90.00
_cell.angle_gamma   90.00
#
_symmetry.space_group_name_H-M   'P 1'
#
loop_
_entity.id
_entity.type
_entity.pdbx_description
1 polymer ?
#
loop_
_entity_poly.entity_id
_entity_poly.type
_entity_poly.pdbx_seq_one_letter_code
_entity_poly.pdbx_strand_id
1 'polypeptide(L)'
;MRHLAYTIIFFIVVAVNGCSDDSGVIVPQVSSTPITGTITPTTPTNPTNPTTPTAPTDPTTPTTPSNPTTPTDPSAAQYSITFKANGTVVSFTDVSATRGIATNPRTLSVTGTGKNGAVPKFKFFMEETSIGFEKGINIWMKEYSYPTTYVEYTSSANEAYSTMNAKNEIYAFLTDVSYTNGGPIAGTFNGTFINNGVAVQITEGVFKAKFSN
;
A
#
# COMPACT_ATOMS: atom_id res chain seq x y z
N MET A 1 13.96 -28.56 33.85
CA MET A 1 12.60 -28.16 33.47
C MET A 1 12.03 -27.29 34.59
N ARG A 2 12.08 -25.96 34.42
CA ARG A 2 11.56 -25.00 35.39
C ARG A 2 10.56 -24.11 34.65
N HIS A 3 9.28 -24.24 34.99
CA HIS A 3 8.19 -23.40 34.53
C HIS A 3 8.31 -22.02 35.17
N LEU A 4 8.36 -20.97 34.34
CA LEU A 4 8.06 -19.62 34.78
C LEU A 4 6.73 -19.18 34.15
N ALA A 5 5.82 -18.79 35.04
CA ALA A 5 4.44 -18.43 34.78
C ALA A 5 4.31 -17.06 34.11
N TYR A 6 3.35 -16.95 33.19
CA TYR A 6 2.93 -15.67 32.59
C TYR A 6 1.85 -15.03 33.47
N THR A 7 2.12 -13.81 33.94
CA THR A 7 1.14 -12.94 34.63
C THR A 7 0.36 -12.15 33.58
N ILE A 8 -0.95 -12.39 33.49
CA ILE A 8 -1.89 -11.62 32.67
C ILE A 8 -2.39 -10.44 33.49
N ILE A 9 -2.11 -9.22 33.04
CA ILE A 9 -2.61 -7.97 33.66
C ILE A 9 -3.90 -7.58 32.94
N PHE A 10 -5.02 -7.61 33.66
CA PHE A 10 -6.31 -7.10 33.21
C PHE A 10 -6.36 -5.57 33.32
N PHE A 11 -6.64 -4.88 32.21
CA PHE A 11 -7.02 -3.47 32.22
C PHE A 11 -8.54 -3.36 32.41
N ILE A 12 -8.97 -2.76 33.53
CA ILE A 12 -10.37 -2.37 33.75
C ILE A 12 -10.55 -0.96 33.19
N VAL A 13 -11.43 -0.81 32.20
CA VAL A 13 -11.90 0.50 31.72
C VAL A 13 -13.08 0.92 32.59
N VAL A 14 -12.90 1.99 33.37
CA VAL A 14 -13.98 2.64 34.13
C VAL A 14 -14.53 3.78 33.29
N ALA A 15 -15.78 3.64 32.81
CA ALA A 15 -16.55 4.73 32.23
C ALA A 15 -17.32 5.44 33.34
N VAL A 16 -17.00 6.71 33.60
CA VAL A 16 -17.77 7.59 34.49
C VAL A 16 -18.87 8.29 33.69
N ASN A 17 -20.13 8.06 34.06
CA ASN A 17 -21.26 8.90 33.68
C ASN A 17 -21.53 9.91 34.80
N GLY A 18 -21.50 11.21 34.50
CA GLY A 18 -22.05 12.28 35.35
C GLY A 18 -22.81 13.25 34.44
N CYS A 19 -24.13 13.48 34.62
CA CYS A 19 -24.81 14.30 35.65
C CYS A 19 -24.58 15.81 35.37
N SER A 20 -25.54 16.50 34.71
CA SER A 20 -26.55 17.43 35.31
C SER A 20 -25.90 18.65 35.99
N ASP A 21 -26.25 19.93 35.79
CA ASP A 21 -27.49 20.61 35.41
C ASP A 21 -27.24 22.06 34.90
N ASP A 22 -28.25 22.57 34.17
CA ASP A 22 -28.84 23.92 34.18
C ASP A 22 -27.95 25.18 34.20
N SER A 23 -28.02 25.97 33.11
CA SER A 23 -27.66 27.39 33.12
C SER A 23 -28.53 28.17 32.13
N GLY A 24 -29.55 28.81 32.71
CA GLY A 24 -30.41 29.89 32.22
C GLY A 24 -30.18 30.46 30.82
N VAL A 25 -31.19 30.26 29.97
CA VAL A 25 -31.41 31.09 28.77
C VAL A 25 -32.51 32.11 29.07
N ILE A 26 -32.13 33.38 29.07
CA ILE A 26 -33.05 34.52 29.15
C ILE A 26 -33.71 34.70 27.78
N VAL A 27 -35.04 34.59 27.71
CA VAL A 27 -35.81 34.84 26.48
C VAL A 27 -36.26 36.31 26.47
N PRO A 28 -35.99 37.11 25.41
CA PRO A 28 -36.48 38.48 25.34
C PRO A 28 -37.96 38.50 24.91
N GLN A 29 -38.79 39.17 25.70
CA GLN A 29 -40.20 39.40 25.40
C GLN A 29 -40.34 40.51 24.35
N VAL A 30 -40.77 40.15 23.13
CA VAL A 30 -41.09 41.10 22.05
C VAL A 30 -42.50 41.66 22.22
N SER A 31 -42.58 42.99 22.38
CA SER A 31 -43.80 43.79 22.43
C SER A 31 -44.36 43.97 21.02
N SER A 32 -45.61 43.53 20.78
CA SER A 32 -46.29 43.67 19.49
C SER A 32 -47.19 44.91 19.48
N THR A 33 -46.80 45.94 18.73
CA THR A 33 -47.68 47.04 18.36
C THR A 33 -48.50 46.64 17.12
N PRO A 34 -49.84 46.84 17.12
CA PRO A 34 -50.66 46.54 15.95
C PRO A 34 -50.48 47.63 14.88
N ILE A 35 -50.07 47.23 13.67
CA ILE A 35 -50.01 48.11 12.49
C ILE A 35 -51.41 48.16 11.87
N THR A 36 -52.14 49.25 12.11
CA THR A 36 -53.38 49.58 11.41
C THR A 36 -53.05 50.30 10.11
N GLY A 37 -52.94 49.53 9.02
CA GLY A 37 -52.83 50.06 7.66
C GLY A 37 -53.71 49.25 6.71
N THR A 38 -54.87 49.78 6.36
CA THR A 38 -55.78 49.23 5.35
C THR A 38 -55.15 49.37 3.97
N ILE A 39 -54.62 48.28 3.43
CA ILE A 39 -54.15 48.19 2.04
C ILE A 39 -55.34 47.89 1.12
N THR A 40 -55.61 48.78 0.16
CA THR A 40 -56.63 48.59 -0.86
C THR A 40 -56.05 47.69 -1.97
N PRO A 41 -56.63 46.51 -2.25
CA PRO A 41 -56.10 45.61 -3.26
C PRO A 41 -56.33 46.19 -4.67
N THR A 42 -55.29 46.16 -5.50
CA THR A 42 -55.38 46.52 -6.92
C THR A 42 -56.06 45.40 -7.71
N THR A 43 -56.86 45.79 -8.71
CA THR A 43 -57.53 44.84 -9.60
C THR A 43 -56.53 44.17 -10.53
N PRO A 44 -56.53 42.83 -10.64
CA PRO A 44 -55.61 42.11 -11.51
C PRO A 44 -55.94 42.33 -12.99
N THR A 45 -54.91 42.44 -13.82
CA THR A 45 -55.02 42.51 -15.28
C THR A 45 -55.35 41.14 -15.87
N ASN A 46 -56.10 41.14 -16.97
CA ASN A 46 -56.51 39.92 -17.65
C ASN A 46 -55.30 39.23 -18.31
N PRO A 47 -55.16 37.90 -18.21
CA PRO A 47 -54.04 37.18 -18.80
C PRO A 47 -54.13 37.16 -20.33
N THR A 48 -52.98 37.20 -20.99
CA THR A 48 -52.84 37.03 -22.44
C THR A 48 -53.08 35.58 -22.84
N ASN A 49 -53.64 35.36 -24.03
CA ASN A 49 -53.86 34.02 -24.56
C ASN A 49 -52.51 33.30 -24.81
N PRO A 50 -52.42 31.99 -24.48
CA PRO A 50 -51.22 31.21 -24.73
C PRO A 50 -51.00 30.98 -26.22
N THR A 51 -49.74 31.01 -26.65
CA THR A 51 -49.32 30.64 -28.00
C THR A 51 -49.38 29.13 -28.20
N THR A 52 -49.66 28.70 -29.43
CA THR A 52 -49.73 27.29 -29.80
C THR A 52 -48.34 26.64 -29.74
N PRO A 53 -48.18 25.44 -29.14
CA PRO A 53 -46.88 24.77 -29.08
C PRO A 53 -46.42 24.28 -30.45
N THR A 54 -45.12 24.36 -30.71
CA THR A 54 -44.48 23.75 -31.87
C THR A 54 -44.44 22.23 -31.70
N ALA A 55 -44.59 21.48 -32.80
CA ALA A 55 -44.50 20.03 -32.79
C ALA A 55 -43.11 19.54 -32.33
N PRO A 56 -43.02 18.43 -31.57
CA PRO A 56 -41.75 17.87 -31.13
C PRO A 56 -40.97 17.27 -32.29
N THR A 57 -39.65 17.38 -32.24
CA THR A 57 -38.72 16.74 -33.19
C THR A 57 -38.61 15.25 -32.90
N ASP A 58 -38.40 14.44 -33.94
CA ASP A 58 -38.19 13.00 -33.78
C ASP A 58 -36.96 12.66 -32.94
N PRO A 59 -37.04 11.63 -32.07
CA PRO A 59 -35.93 11.22 -31.22
C PRO A 59 -34.82 10.56 -32.05
N THR A 60 -33.57 10.83 -31.68
CA THR A 60 -32.42 10.14 -32.26
C THR A 60 -32.30 8.71 -31.73
N THR A 61 -31.82 7.79 -32.57
CA THR A 61 -31.55 6.41 -32.17
C THR A 61 -30.43 6.34 -31.13
N PRO A 62 -30.61 5.64 -30.00
CA PRO A 62 -29.59 5.52 -28.97
C PRO A 62 -28.39 4.69 -29.46
N THR A 63 -27.18 5.12 -29.08
CA THR A 63 -25.96 4.38 -29.30
C THR A 63 -25.90 3.14 -28.41
N THR A 64 -25.31 2.06 -28.93
CA THR A 64 -25.07 0.83 -28.16
C THR A 64 -24.10 1.10 -27.01
N PRO A 65 -24.40 0.68 -25.76
CA PRO A 65 -23.47 0.84 -24.65
C PRO A 65 -22.20 0.00 -24.88
N SER A 66 -21.04 0.54 -24.48
CA SER A 66 -19.80 -0.24 -24.43
C SER A 66 -19.90 -1.36 -23.38
N ASN A 67 -19.20 -2.47 -23.66
CA ASN A 67 -19.07 -3.56 -22.69
C ASN A 67 -18.49 -3.03 -21.35
N PRO A 68 -19.01 -3.50 -20.21
CA PRO A 68 -18.46 -3.15 -18.91
C PRO A 68 -17.02 -3.65 -18.81
N THR A 69 -16.13 -2.79 -18.31
CA THR A 69 -14.79 -3.19 -17.90
C THR A 69 -14.89 -4.19 -16.73
N THR A 70 -14.13 -5.29 -16.82
CA THR A 70 -14.01 -6.26 -15.72
C THR A 70 -13.54 -5.55 -14.45
N PRO A 71 -14.18 -5.77 -13.29
CA PRO A 71 -13.74 -5.18 -12.02
C PRO A 71 -12.31 -5.63 -11.69
N THR A 72 -11.43 -4.68 -11.42
CA THR A 72 -10.12 -4.96 -10.83
C THR A 72 -10.33 -5.42 -9.38
N ASP A 73 -9.80 -6.59 -9.02
CA ASP A 73 -9.86 -7.14 -7.67
C ASP A 73 -9.33 -6.14 -6.62
N PRO A 74 -10.12 -5.73 -5.61
CA PRO A 74 -9.71 -4.75 -4.61
C PRO A 74 -8.64 -5.25 -3.63
N SER A 75 -8.19 -6.51 -3.73
CA SER A 75 -7.11 -7.07 -2.91
C SER A 75 -5.79 -7.24 -3.66
N ALA A 76 -5.42 -6.29 -4.52
CA ALA A 76 -4.01 -6.13 -4.85
C ALA A 76 -3.29 -5.73 -3.55
N ALA A 77 -2.61 -6.67 -2.90
CA ALA A 77 -1.81 -6.39 -1.72
C ALA A 77 -0.96 -5.14 -2.01
N GLN A 78 -1.15 -4.08 -1.21
CA GLN A 78 -0.49 -2.78 -1.44
C GLN A 78 1.03 -2.94 -1.58
N TYR A 79 1.55 -3.96 -0.92
CA TYR A 79 2.93 -4.39 -0.92
C TYR A 79 3.01 -5.89 -1.20
N SER A 80 3.94 -6.29 -2.06
CA SER A 80 4.20 -7.68 -2.37
C SER A 80 5.62 -7.90 -2.87
N ILE A 81 6.08 -9.15 -2.79
CA ILE A 81 7.23 -9.65 -3.55
C ILE A 81 6.73 -10.87 -4.30
N THR A 82 6.94 -10.93 -5.61
CA THR A 82 6.54 -12.06 -6.46
C THR A 82 7.68 -12.40 -7.40
N PHE A 83 7.94 -13.69 -7.61
CA PHE A 83 8.91 -14.18 -8.60
C PHE A 83 8.59 -15.62 -8.98
N LYS A 84 9.28 -16.15 -9.99
CA LYS A 84 9.28 -17.57 -10.33
C LYS A 84 10.60 -18.22 -9.92
N ALA A 85 10.55 -19.24 -9.07
CA ALA A 85 11.67 -20.11 -8.74
C ALA A 85 11.58 -21.39 -9.57
N ASN A 86 12.51 -21.58 -10.52
CA ASN A 86 12.46 -22.67 -11.51
C ASN A 86 11.08 -22.80 -12.18
N GLY A 87 10.46 -21.65 -12.51
CA GLY A 87 9.12 -21.56 -13.10
C GLY A 87 7.95 -21.61 -12.11
N THR A 88 8.17 -22.00 -10.84
CA THR A 88 7.12 -22.03 -9.81
C THR A 88 6.93 -20.64 -9.21
N VAL A 89 5.70 -20.12 -9.23
CA VAL A 89 5.38 -18.80 -8.66
C VAL A 89 5.52 -18.84 -7.13
N VAL A 90 6.26 -17.87 -6.60
CA VAL A 90 6.42 -17.60 -5.17
C VAL A 90 5.91 -16.18 -4.92
N SER A 91 5.17 -15.97 -3.84
CA SER A 91 4.61 -14.66 -3.50
C SER A 91 4.60 -14.41 -1.99
N PHE A 92 4.88 -13.17 -1.62
CA PHE A 92 4.90 -12.67 -0.25
C PHE A 92 4.01 -11.43 -0.18
N THR A 93 3.17 -11.35 0.84
CA THR A 93 2.31 -10.17 1.11
C THR A 93 2.71 -9.46 2.40
N ASP A 94 3.42 -10.16 3.30
CA ASP A 94 4.06 -9.56 4.46
C ASP A 94 5.48 -9.16 4.06
N VAL A 95 5.62 -7.92 3.58
CA VAL A 95 6.85 -7.40 3.01
C VAL A 95 7.18 -6.02 3.56
N SER A 96 8.45 -5.78 3.82
CA SER A 96 8.95 -4.54 4.40
C SER A 96 10.31 -4.20 3.84
N ALA A 97 10.65 -2.92 3.89
CA ALA A 97 11.97 -2.44 3.54
C ALA A 97 12.45 -1.44 4.59
N THR A 98 13.69 -1.64 5.05
CA THR A 98 14.31 -0.79 6.05
C THR A 98 15.64 -0.29 5.53
N ARG A 99 15.84 1.02 5.62
CA ARG A 99 17.14 1.65 5.45
C ARG A 99 17.79 1.84 6.81
N GLY A 100 19.06 1.46 6.92
CA GLY A 100 19.83 1.61 8.15
C GLY A 100 20.10 3.08 8.45
N ILE A 101 20.12 3.42 9.74
CA ILE A 101 20.38 4.79 10.23
C ILE A 101 21.86 5.19 10.14
N ALA A 102 22.76 4.22 9.93
CA ALA A 102 24.18 4.49 9.78
C ALA A 102 24.45 5.35 8.53
N THR A 103 25.47 6.20 8.61
CA THR A 103 25.90 7.04 7.50
C THR A 103 27.02 6.40 6.70
N ASN A 104 27.76 5.44 7.26
CA ASN A 104 28.81 4.69 6.57
C ASN A 104 29.15 3.36 7.28
N PRO A 105 28.90 2.18 6.67
CA PRO A 105 28.06 1.99 5.49
C PRO A 105 26.59 2.19 5.88
N ARG A 106 25.80 2.79 4.98
CA ARG A 106 24.35 2.76 5.10
C ARG A 106 23.84 1.46 4.49
N THR A 107 22.74 0.88 5.00
CA THR A 107 22.21 -0.39 4.49
C THR A 107 20.78 -0.24 3.99
N LEU A 108 20.38 -1.08 3.04
CA LEU A 108 18.99 -1.33 2.68
C LEU A 108 18.71 -2.83 2.84
N SER A 109 17.61 -3.16 3.50
CA SER A 109 17.07 -4.51 3.57
C SER A 109 15.65 -4.50 3.03
N VAL A 110 15.32 -5.39 2.08
CA VAL A 110 13.95 -5.68 1.65
C VAL A 110 13.65 -7.12 2.03
N THR A 111 12.61 -7.33 2.83
CA THR A 111 12.24 -8.66 3.35
C THR A 111 10.83 -9.03 2.96
N GLY A 112 10.61 -10.33 2.75
CA GLY A 112 9.29 -10.92 2.60
C GLY A 112 9.19 -12.21 3.39
N THR A 113 8.07 -12.43 4.05
CA THR A 113 7.80 -13.69 4.76
C THR A 113 6.44 -14.26 4.39
N GLY A 114 6.34 -15.59 4.44
CA GLY A 114 5.05 -16.27 4.45
C GLY A 114 4.20 -15.79 5.62
N LYS A 115 2.90 -16.09 5.55
CA LYS A 115 1.94 -15.67 6.58
C LYS A 115 2.44 -16.02 7.98
N ASN A 116 2.35 -15.06 8.91
CA ASN A 116 2.81 -15.20 10.30
C ASN A 116 4.32 -15.54 10.43
N GLY A 117 5.17 -15.06 9.51
CA GLY A 117 6.61 -15.31 9.54
C GLY A 117 7.03 -16.73 9.10
N ALA A 118 6.10 -17.51 8.58
CA ALA A 118 6.35 -18.85 8.06
C ALA A 118 7.24 -18.80 6.81
N VAL A 119 7.78 -19.95 6.43
CA VAL A 119 8.37 -20.12 5.09
C VAL A 119 7.26 -20.05 4.01
N PRO A 120 7.57 -19.58 2.79
CA PRO A 120 8.87 -19.15 2.31
C PRO A 120 9.37 -17.85 2.96
N LYS A 121 10.67 -17.56 2.86
CA LYS A 121 11.28 -16.28 3.29
C LYS A 121 12.10 -15.69 2.17
N PHE A 122 12.18 -14.37 2.11
CA PHE A 122 12.99 -13.64 1.15
C PHE A 122 13.70 -12.50 1.85
N LYS A 123 14.98 -12.30 1.54
CA LYS A 123 15.74 -11.14 1.98
C LYS A 123 16.66 -10.68 0.87
N PHE A 124 16.54 -9.41 0.51
CA PHE A 124 17.52 -8.68 -0.26
C PHE A 124 18.23 -7.72 0.70
N PHE A 125 19.56 -7.76 0.74
CA PHE A 125 20.37 -6.89 1.58
C PHE A 125 21.45 -6.22 0.74
N MET A 126 21.68 -4.93 0.97
CA MET A 126 22.80 -4.20 0.39
C MET A 126 23.31 -3.11 1.32
N GLU A 127 24.62 -2.83 1.24
CA GLU A 127 25.25 -1.62 1.70
C GLU A 127 25.15 -0.58 0.57
N GLU A 128 24.48 0.53 0.85
CA GLU A 128 24.47 1.69 -0.02
C GLU A 128 25.83 2.36 0.01
N THR A 129 26.39 2.59 -1.17
CA THR A 129 27.52 3.51 -1.32
C THR A 129 27.03 4.96 -1.22
N SER A 130 27.96 5.91 -1.12
CA SER A 130 27.70 7.34 -0.85
C SER A 130 26.81 8.08 -1.86
N ILE A 131 26.46 7.45 -2.98
CA ILE A 131 25.68 8.02 -4.09
C ILE A 131 24.16 7.76 -4.00
N GLY A 132 23.68 6.99 -3.01
CA GLY A 132 22.24 6.68 -2.88
C GLY A 132 21.72 5.79 -4.02
N PHE A 133 20.38 5.70 -4.21
CA PHE A 133 19.83 4.99 -5.38
C PHE A 133 19.60 5.95 -6.55
N GLU A 134 20.44 5.82 -7.57
CA GLU A 134 20.12 6.27 -8.91
C GLU A 134 19.12 5.30 -9.55
N LYS A 135 18.22 5.79 -10.42
CA LYS A 135 17.31 4.93 -11.18
C LYS A 135 18.15 4.01 -12.09
N GLY A 136 18.06 2.69 -11.89
CA GLY A 136 18.75 1.69 -12.72
C GLY A 136 20.04 1.11 -12.13
N ILE A 137 20.08 0.83 -10.83
CA ILE A 137 21.25 0.18 -10.20
C ILE A 137 21.39 -1.27 -10.65
N ASN A 138 22.48 -1.56 -11.36
CA ASN A 138 22.94 -2.92 -11.58
C ASN A 138 23.74 -3.40 -10.37
N ILE A 139 23.21 -4.37 -9.61
CA ILE A 139 23.94 -5.02 -8.53
C ILE A 139 24.74 -6.17 -9.13
N TRP A 140 26.01 -5.92 -9.45
CA TRP A 140 26.95 -6.98 -9.76
C TRP A 140 27.42 -7.64 -8.46
N MET A 141 26.94 -8.85 -8.20
CA MET A 141 27.44 -9.68 -7.11
C MET A 141 28.72 -10.38 -7.57
N LYS A 142 29.88 -9.92 -7.08
CA LYS A 142 31.16 -10.63 -7.22
C LYS A 142 31.36 -11.55 -6.01
N GLU A 143 32.31 -12.48 -6.11
CA GLU A 143 32.73 -13.42 -5.05
C GLU A 143 33.06 -12.73 -3.69
N TYR A 144 33.31 -11.42 -3.69
CA TYR A 144 33.58 -10.59 -2.50
C TYR A 144 32.44 -9.64 -2.10
N SER A 145 31.25 -9.79 -2.68
CA SER A 145 30.09 -8.96 -2.32
C SER A 145 29.48 -9.36 -0.98
N TYR A 146 29.86 -10.49 -0.38
CA TYR A 146 29.50 -10.79 1.00
C TYR A 146 30.51 -10.14 1.97
N PRO A 147 30.06 -9.54 3.10
CA PRO A 147 28.68 -9.43 3.60
C PRO A 147 27.90 -8.20 3.12
N THR A 148 28.46 -7.44 2.19
CA THR A 148 27.96 -6.10 1.85
C THR A 148 26.71 -6.11 0.98
N THR A 149 26.47 -7.13 0.15
CA THR A 149 25.30 -7.22 -0.73
C THR A 149 24.99 -8.67 -1.08
N TYR A 150 23.77 -9.14 -0.78
CA TYR A 150 23.34 -10.52 -1.02
C TYR A 150 21.81 -10.66 -1.13
N VAL A 151 21.36 -11.80 -1.68
CA VAL A 151 19.96 -12.21 -1.66
C VAL A 151 19.84 -13.60 -1.06
N GLU A 152 18.83 -13.79 -0.23
CA GLU A 152 18.46 -15.06 0.37
C GLU A 152 16.99 -15.38 0.06
N TYR A 153 16.74 -16.66 -0.20
CA TYR A 153 15.41 -17.21 -0.37
C TYR A 153 15.33 -18.54 0.36
N THR A 154 14.34 -18.69 1.26
CA THR A 154 13.99 -19.97 1.86
C THR A 154 12.72 -20.49 1.19
N SER A 155 12.79 -21.67 0.58
CA SER A 155 11.63 -22.31 -0.06
C SER A 155 10.57 -22.74 0.94
N SER A 156 9.38 -23.11 0.46
CA SER A 156 8.34 -23.73 1.28
C SER A 156 8.77 -25.07 1.89
N ALA A 157 9.75 -25.74 1.28
CA ALA A 157 10.40 -26.94 1.82
C ALA A 157 11.50 -26.61 2.86
N ASN A 158 11.64 -25.35 3.25
CA ASN A 158 12.64 -24.86 4.20
C ASN A 158 14.10 -25.01 3.71
N GLU A 159 14.30 -25.04 2.39
CA GLU A 159 15.63 -25.06 1.79
C GLU A 159 16.12 -23.62 1.58
N ALA A 160 17.32 -23.30 2.06
CA ALA A 160 17.88 -21.96 1.99
C ALA A 160 18.80 -21.81 0.76
N TYR A 161 18.38 -20.98 -0.19
CA TYR A 161 19.17 -20.57 -1.35
C TYR A 161 19.71 -19.17 -1.12
N SER A 162 20.95 -18.94 -1.54
CA SER A 162 21.59 -17.65 -1.36
C SER A 162 22.59 -17.38 -2.48
N THR A 163 22.85 -16.10 -2.71
CA THR A 163 23.99 -15.66 -3.53
C THR A 163 25.31 -15.66 -2.74
N MET A 164 25.28 -15.78 -1.40
CA MET A 164 26.46 -15.70 -0.52
C MET A 164 27.49 -16.81 -0.73
N ASN A 165 27.05 -18.00 -1.15
CA ASN A 165 27.90 -19.20 -1.24
C ASN A 165 28.26 -19.55 -2.69
N ALA A 166 28.07 -18.62 -3.63
CA ALA A 166 28.32 -18.85 -5.04
C ALA A 166 29.79 -18.62 -5.39
N LYS A 167 30.50 -19.69 -5.78
CA LYS A 167 31.90 -19.59 -6.23
C LYS A 167 32.04 -19.19 -7.71
N ASN A 168 30.99 -19.30 -8.52
CA ASN A 168 31.03 -18.99 -9.95
C ASN A 168 29.74 -18.26 -10.41
N GLU A 169 29.92 -17.19 -11.20
CA GLU A 169 28.98 -16.58 -12.17
C GLU A 169 27.49 -16.49 -11.77
N ILE A 170 27.21 -16.25 -10.50
CA ILE A 170 25.86 -16.01 -10.03
C ILE A 170 25.58 -14.54 -9.97
N TYR A 171 24.50 -14.16 -10.66
CA TYR A 171 23.98 -12.82 -10.70
C TYR A 171 22.62 -12.79 -10.02
N ALA A 172 22.38 -11.71 -9.27
CA ALA A 172 21.05 -11.24 -8.92
C ALA A 172 20.97 -9.79 -9.42
N PHE A 173 20.24 -9.57 -10.50
CA PHE A 173 20.01 -8.25 -11.04
C PHE A 173 18.80 -7.65 -10.35
N LEU A 174 18.97 -6.51 -9.69
CA LEU A 174 17.85 -5.61 -9.41
C LEU A 174 17.80 -4.59 -10.55
N THR A 175 16.61 -4.28 -11.02
CA THR A 175 16.39 -3.22 -12.01
C THR A 175 15.21 -2.36 -11.56
N ASP A 176 15.16 -1.12 -12.06
CA ASP A 176 14.04 -0.20 -11.82
C ASP A 176 13.73 0.08 -10.33
N VAL A 177 14.76 0.04 -9.47
CA VAL A 177 14.60 0.36 -8.05
C VAL A 177 14.27 1.83 -7.88
N SER A 178 13.16 2.10 -7.20
CA SER A 178 12.70 3.44 -6.84
C SER A 178 12.14 3.44 -5.42
N TYR A 179 12.39 4.51 -4.66
CA TYR A 179 11.78 4.70 -3.35
C TYR A 179 11.40 6.16 -3.14
N THR A 180 10.37 6.37 -2.33
CA THR A 180 9.99 7.70 -1.84
C THR A 180 10.16 7.70 -0.32
N ASN A 181 10.72 8.79 0.25
CA ASN A 181 10.82 8.91 1.71
C ASN A 181 9.42 8.87 2.33
N GLY A 182 9.16 7.92 3.23
CA GLY A 182 7.82 7.66 3.78
C GLY A 182 6.83 6.97 2.83
N GLY A 183 7.26 6.61 1.60
CA GLY A 183 6.45 5.93 0.59
C GLY A 183 6.85 4.45 0.40
N PRO A 184 6.50 3.83 -0.74
CA PRO A 184 6.98 2.49 -1.09
C PRO A 184 8.43 2.53 -1.60
N ILE A 185 9.13 1.40 -1.48
CA ILE A 185 10.21 1.02 -2.39
C ILE A 185 9.66 -0.01 -3.37
N ALA A 186 10.02 0.06 -4.64
CA ALA A 186 9.65 -0.92 -5.64
C ALA A 186 10.77 -1.15 -6.65
N GLY A 187 10.76 -2.31 -7.30
CA GLY A 187 11.69 -2.66 -8.35
C GLY A 187 11.43 -4.05 -8.89
N THR A 188 12.28 -4.49 -9.82
CA THR A 188 12.25 -5.84 -10.36
C THR A 188 13.57 -6.54 -10.09
N PHE A 189 13.56 -7.87 -10.12
CA PHE A 189 14.76 -8.66 -9.96
C PHE A 189 14.72 -10.00 -10.70
N ASN A 190 15.90 -10.53 -11.01
CA ASN A 190 16.08 -11.87 -11.54
C ASN A 190 17.49 -12.36 -11.21
N GLY A 191 17.74 -13.65 -11.31
CA GLY A 191 19.06 -14.18 -10.99
C GLY A 191 19.08 -15.67 -10.71
N THR A 192 20.20 -16.17 -10.21
CA THR A 192 20.37 -17.59 -9.86
C THR A 192 20.82 -17.71 -8.41
N PHE A 193 20.12 -18.44 -7.57
CA PHE A 193 20.49 -18.62 -6.16
C PHE A 193 20.97 -20.06 -5.93
N ILE A 194 21.94 -20.29 -5.03
CA ILE A 194 22.49 -21.64 -4.77
C ILE A 194 22.24 -22.11 -3.34
N ASN A 195 21.98 -23.42 -3.20
CA ASN A 195 22.05 -24.17 -1.96
C ASN A 195 22.86 -25.45 -2.19
N ASN A 196 24.01 -25.63 -1.51
CA ASN A 196 24.83 -26.85 -1.60
C ASN A 196 25.12 -27.33 -3.04
N GLY A 197 25.38 -26.40 -3.97
CA GLY A 197 25.63 -26.69 -5.39
C GLY A 197 24.38 -26.84 -6.26
N VAL A 198 23.18 -26.84 -5.68
CA VAL A 198 21.90 -26.83 -6.40
C VAL A 198 21.50 -25.40 -6.71
N ALA A 199 21.31 -25.08 -7.99
CA ALA A 199 20.88 -23.78 -8.45
C ALA A 199 19.35 -23.68 -8.58
N VAL A 200 18.81 -22.52 -8.20
CA VAL A 200 17.43 -22.10 -8.47
C VAL A 200 17.46 -20.86 -9.34
N GLN A 201 16.87 -20.94 -10.53
CA GLN A 201 16.67 -19.80 -11.40
C GLN A 201 15.48 -18.97 -10.90
N ILE A 202 15.73 -17.69 -10.67
CA ILE A 202 14.75 -16.68 -10.30
C ILE A 202 14.45 -15.83 -11.52
N THR A 203 13.20 -15.81 -11.95
CA THR A 203 12.73 -14.98 -13.07
C THR A 203 11.50 -14.18 -12.68
N GLU A 204 11.20 -13.12 -13.45
CA GLU A 204 9.99 -12.30 -13.29
C GLU A 204 9.81 -11.75 -11.86
N GLY A 205 10.93 -11.47 -11.18
CA GLY A 205 10.90 -10.92 -9.83
C GLY A 205 10.41 -9.48 -9.86
N VAL A 206 9.42 -9.17 -9.03
CA VAL A 206 8.86 -7.84 -8.81
C VAL A 206 8.69 -7.68 -7.31
N PHE A 207 9.06 -6.51 -6.79
CA PHE A 207 8.78 -6.17 -5.40
C PHE A 207 8.21 -4.76 -5.28
N LYS A 208 7.37 -4.60 -4.27
CA LYS A 208 6.87 -3.33 -3.75
C LYS A 208 6.72 -3.51 -2.24
N ALA A 209 7.52 -2.80 -1.46
CA ALA A 209 7.54 -2.95 -0.01
C ALA A 209 7.33 -1.62 0.71
N LYS A 210 6.76 -1.68 1.91
CA LYS A 210 6.63 -0.51 2.79
C LYS A 210 8.03 -0.08 3.21
N PHE A 211 8.44 1.13 2.84
CA PHE A 211 9.78 1.62 3.10
C PHE A 211 9.81 2.48 4.37
N SER A 212 10.73 2.15 5.27
CA SER A 212 11.07 2.92 6.47
C SER A 212 12.55 3.27 6.46
N ASN A 213 12.87 4.51 6.80
CA ASN A 213 14.22 5.04 6.94
C ASN A 213 14.49 5.43 8.39
#